data_AF-I2GLU9-F1
#
_entry.id   AF-I2GLU9-F1
#
_cell.length_a   1.000
_cell.length_b   1.000
_cell.length_c   1.000
_cell.angle_alpha   90.00
_cell.angle_beta   90.00
_cell.angle_gamma   90.00
#
_symmetry.space_group_name_H-M   'P 1'
#
loop_
_entity.id
_entity.type
_entity.pdbx_description
1 polymer ?
#
loop_
_entity_poly.entity_id
_entity_poly.type
_entity_poly.pdbx_seq_one_letter_code
_entity_poly.pdbx_strand_id
1 'polypeptide(L)'
;MVSETSWSERSIWKRIGQFIYLILAISGILIDRITPLRLLLWALIAANILFLWFFKDWVTLDAVIIFFVAMFVIRYAMLFGSFGRRGLAPWLIQRYGEKRGYSYYENLTAFLFFYRGTSFNLLVEYTADSLLLPLWLEPWAMGLALVGMVGASVINLWATYIVGIDVYYYKDMFLGRAVGTFEVRGPFRYFSNPMYGIGQFNAYGAALYYSSVWGLFGTLLNQGLMYVFYFMFEKPHIKRLFANSSASLTANS
;
A
#
# COMPACT_ATOMS: atom_id res chain seq x y z
N MET A 1 -31.69 22.95 24.71
CA MET A 1 -30.29 23.20 24.33
C MET A 1 -29.58 21.86 24.23
N VAL A 2 -29.60 21.23 23.06
CA VAL A 2 -28.73 20.07 22.78
C VAL A 2 -27.36 20.67 22.50
N SER A 3 -26.41 20.45 23.40
CA SER A 3 -25.14 21.16 23.44
C SER A 3 -24.31 20.91 22.17
N GLU A 4 -23.78 21.97 21.58
CA GLU A 4 -22.82 21.94 20.45
C GLU A 4 -21.61 21.04 20.72
N THR A 5 -21.29 20.79 21.99
CA THR A 5 -20.25 19.85 22.43
C THR A 5 -20.53 18.41 21.96
N SER A 6 -21.79 17.95 21.95
CA SER A 6 -22.15 16.59 21.54
C SER A 6 -22.00 16.35 20.02
N TRP A 7 -22.15 17.39 19.21
CA TRP A 7 -21.93 17.35 17.75
C TRP A 7 -20.43 17.39 17.40
N SER A 8 -19.67 18.22 18.12
CA SER A 8 -18.21 18.31 18.02
C SER A 8 -17.53 16.98 18.37
N GLU A 9 -17.91 16.36 19.50
CA GLU A 9 -17.34 15.07 19.93
C GLU A 9 -17.65 13.94 18.95
N ARG A 10 -18.91 13.82 18.48
CA ARG A 10 -19.26 12.83 17.45
C ARG A 10 -18.49 13.02 16.15
N SER A 11 -18.11 14.24 15.80
CA SER A 11 -17.27 14.56 14.63
C SER A 11 -15.82 14.11 14.85
N ILE A 12 -15.26 14.33 16.04
CA ILE A 12 -13.89 13.91 16.39
C ILE A 12 -13.76 12.39 16.37
N TRP A 13 -14.68 11.65 17.01
CA TRP A 13 -14.65 10.18 17.04
C TRP A 13 -14.77 9.57 15.63
N LYS A 14 -15.56 10.17 14.74
CA LYS A 14 -15.63 9.76 13.33
C LYS A 14 -14.29 9.94 12.62
N ARG A 15 -13.60 11.06 12.84
CA ARG A 15 -12.28 11.32 12.25
C ARG A 15 -11.22 10.35 12.76
N ILE A 16 -11.22 10.07 14.07
CA ILE A 16 -10.32 9.08 14.69
C ILE A 16 -10.59 7.69 14.10
N GLY A 17 -11.86 7.28 14.04
CA GLY A 17 -12.25 5.99 13.45
C GLY A 17 -11.83 5.87 11.98
N GLN A 18 -12.00 6.92 11.18
CA GLN A 18 -11.56 6.95 9.79
C GLN A 18 -10.04 6.87 9.67
N PHE A 19 -9.29 7.54 10.55
CA PHE A 19 -7.83 7.47 10.57
C PHE A 19 -7.32 6.06 10.90
N ILE A 20 -7.88 5.42 11.94
CA ILE A 20 -7.57 4.04 12.32
C ILE A 20 -7.90 3.09 11.15
N TYR A 21 -9.06 3.27 10.53
CA TYR A 21 -9.48 2.50 9.37
C TYR A 21 -8.46 2.61 8.22
N LEU A 22 -7.97 3.81 7.91
CA LEU A 22 -6.97 4.01 6.86
C LEU A 22 -5.66 3.28 7.15
N ILE A 23 -5.16 3.34 8.40
CA ILE A 23 -3.93 2.63 8.80
C ILE A 23 -4.11 1.12 8.60
N LEU A 24 -5.23 0.56 9.07
CA LEU A 24 -5.53 -0.85 8.92
C LEU A 24 -5.65 -1.22 7.43
N ALA A 25 -6.38 -0.43 6.65
CA ALA A 25 -6.61 -0.67 5.23
C ALA A 25 -5.32 -0.63 4.40
N ILE A 26 -4.42 0.34 4.64
CA ILE A 26 -3.11 0.43 3.99
C ILE A 26 -2.24 -0.78 4.33
N SER A 27 -2.39 -1.30 5.56
CA SER A 27 -1.68 -2.50 6.04
C SER A 27 -2.27 -3.82 5.52
N GLY A 28 -3.37 -3.81 4.76
CA GLY A 28 -4.02 -5.03 4.28
C GLY A 28 -5.20 -5.53 5.13
N ILE A 29 -5.64 -4.77 6.14
CA ILE A 29 -6.71 -5.15 7.07
C ILE A 29 -7.93 -4.26 6.81
N LEU A 30 -8.85 -4.74 5.96
CA LEU A 30 -10.06 -4.01 5.55
C LEU A 30 -11.29 -4.44 6.36
N ILE A 31 -11.65 -3.68 7.39
CA ILE A 31 -12.70 -4.05 8.36
C ILE A 31 -14.16 -3.79 7.92
N ASP A 32 -14.36 -3.10 6.81
CA ASP A 32 -15.67 -2.65 6.33
C ASP A 32 -16.41 -3.67 5.43
N ARG A 33 -15.70 -4.62 4.82
CA ARG A 33 -16.26 -5.59 3.85
C ARG A 33 -15.96 -7.04 4.25
N ILE A 34 -16.63 -7.52 5.29
CA ILE A 34 -16.43 -8.88 5.81
C ILE A 34 -16.94 -9.92 4.80
N THR A 35 -16.06 -10.85 4.42
CA THR A 35 -16.37 -12.01 3.59
C THR A 35 -15.74 -13.26 4.22
N PRO A 36 -16.26 -14.48 3.96
CA PRO A 36 -15.66 -15.70 4.49
C PRO A 36 -14.18 -15.85 4.13
N LEU A 37 -13.81 -15.49 2.89
CA LEU A 37 -12.41 -15.46 2.46
C LEU A 37 -11.60 -14.47 3.28
N ARG A 38 -12.11 -13.25 3.51
CA ARG A 38 -11.38 -12.25 4.33
C ARG A 38 -11.16 -12.72 5.76
N LEU A 39 -12.16 -13.37 6.37
CA LEU A 39 -12.01 -13.94 7.72
C LEU A 39 -10.92 -15.01 7.75
N LEU A 40 -10.87 -15.88 6.74
CA LEU A 40 -9.78 -16.85 6.60
C LEU A 40 -8.42 -16.15 6.47
N LEU A 41 -8.30 -15.13 5.62
CA LEU A 41 -7.06 -14.39 5.43
C LEU A 41 -6.63 -13.66 6.71
N TRP A 42 -7.56 -13.12 7.49
CA TRP A 42 -7.28 -12.54 8.81
C TRP A 42 -6.82 -13.59 9.82
N ALA A 43 -7.43 -14.77 9.82
CA ALA A 43 -6.97 -15.87 10.67
C ALA A 43 -5.54 -16.29 10.31
N LEU A 44 -5.19 -16.32 9.01
CA LEU A 44 -3.82 -16.58 8.56
C LEU A 44 -2.85 -15.45 8.96
N ILE A 45 -3.26 -14.19 8.85
CA ILE A 45 -2.48 -13.04 9.32
C ILE A 45 -2.25 -13.14 10.83
N ALA A 46 -3.29 -13.40 11.63
CA ALA A 46 -3.19 -13.55 13.07
C ALA A 46 -2.30 -14.74 13.45
N ALA A 47 -2.45 -15.88 12.77
CA ALA A 47 -1.59 -17.04 12.96
C ALA A 47 -0.12 -16.73 12.65
N ASN A 48 0.16 -15.95 11.59
CA ASN A 48 1.53 -15.52 11.28
C ASN A 48 2.10 -14.58 12.36
N ILE A 49 1.31 -13.62 12.85
CA ILE A 49 1.72 -12.73 13.95
C ILE A 49 2.04 -13.56 15.20
N LEU A 50 1.17 -14.50 15.57
CA LEU A 50 1.38 -15.38 16.72
C LEU A 50 2.60 -16.29 16.51
N PHE A 51 2.78 -16.85 15.31
CA PHE A 51 3.95 -17.64 14.99
C PHE A 51 5.25 -16.84 15.19
N LEU A 52 5.31 -15.62 14.65
CA LEU A 52 6.48 -14.75 14.85
C LEU A 52 6.61 -14.31 16.32
N TRP A 53 5.52 -14.16 17.07
CA TRP A 53 5.61 -13.83 18.49
C TRP A 53 6.28 -14.95 19.31
N PHE A 54 5.96 -16.22 19.02
CA PHE A 54 6.44 -17.36 19.80
C PHE A 54 7.69 -18.04 19.25
N PHE A 55 7.91 -18.00 17.94
CA PHE A 55 8.91 -18.81 17.25
C PHE A 55 9.91 -17.99 16.43
N LYS A 56 9.95 -16.66 16.58
CA LYS A 56 10.89 -15.82 15.83
C LYS A 56 12.36 -16.23 16.04
N ASP A 57 12.75 -16.59 17.25
CA ASP A 57 14.12 -17.03 17.53
C ASP A 57 14.52 -18.32 16.77
N TRP A 58 13.54 -19.04 16.23
CA TRP A 58 13.72 -20.27 15.44
C TRP A 58 13.76 -19.97 13.94
N VAL A 59 13.45 -18.75 13.52
CA VAL A 59 13.48 -18.31 12.13
C VAL A 59 14.92 -17.92 11.77
N THR A 60 15.46 -18.55 10.72
CA THR A 60 16.80 -18.26 10.21
C THR A 60 16.78 -17.12 9.19
N LEU A 61 17.94 -16.47 8.99
CA LEU A 61 18.09 -15.45 7.95
C LEU A 61 17.75 -15.99 6.55
N ASP A 62 18.15 -17.22 6.22
CA ASP A 62 17.83 -17.85 4.93
C ASP A 62 16.31 -17.97 4.73
N ALA A 63 15.58 -18.36 5.78
CA ALA A 63 14.12 -18.42 5.73
C ALA A 63 13.49 -17.03 5.51
N VAL A 64 14.04 -15.99 6.15
CA VAL A 64 13.61 -14.60 5.94
C VAL A 64 13.87 -14.13 4.51
N ILE A 65 15.05 -14.42 3.95
CA ILE A 65 15.40 -14.06 2.57
C ILE A 65 14.46 -14.77 1.59
N ILE A 66 14.24 -16.07 1.76
CA ILE A 66 13.32 -16.85 0.93
C ILE A 66 11.91 -16.26 1.02
N PHE A 67 11.44 -15.97 2.24
CA PHE A 67 10.12 -15.39 2.45
C PHE A 67 9.97 -14.01 1.80
N PHE A 68 10.96 -13.13 1.94
CA PHE A 68 11.01 -11.83 1.28
C PHE A 68 10.97 -11.97 -0.24
N VAL A 69 11.86 -12.78 -0.83
CA VAL A 69 11.91 -12.98 -2.28
C VAL A 69 10.61 -13.57 -2.80
N ALA A 70 10.05 -14.57 -2.11
CA ALA A 70 8.77 -15.18 -2.49
C ALA A 70 7.63 -14.15 -2.47
N MET A 71 7.48 -13.38 -1.39
CA MET A 71 6.41 -12.38 -1.28
C MET A 71 6.61 -11.24 -2.29
N PHE A 72 7.86 -10.83 -2.52
CA PHE A 72 8.20 -9.84 -3.52
C PHE A 72 7.80 -10.30 -4.92
N VAL A 73 8.24 -11.48 -5.34
CA VAL A 73 7.94 -12.06 -6.65
C VAL A 73 6.44 -12.26 -6.83
N ILE A 74 5.75 -12.87 -5.86
CA ILE A 74 4.30 -13.12 -5.95
C ILE A 74 3.53 -11.80 -6.05
N ARG A 75 3.89 -10.79 -5.25
CA ARG A 75 3.21 -9.48 -5.25
C ARG A 75 3.38 -8.76 -6.59
N TYR A 76 4.55 -8.80 -7.20
CA TYR A 76 4.77 -8.15 -8.48
C TYR A 76 4.23 -8.96 -9.66
N ALA A 77 4.33 -10.30 -9.62
CA ALA A 77 3.68 -11.17 -10.59
C ALA A 77 2.16 -10.94 -10.62
N MET A 78 1.53 -10.83 -9.45
CA MET A 78 0.11 -10.48 -9.35
C MET A 78 -0.14 -9.10 -9.98
N LEU A 79 0.58 -8.06 -9.55
CA LEU A 79 0.32 -6.69 -9.98
C LEU A 79 0.46 -6.51 -11.51
N PHE A 80 1.59 -6.95 -12.07
CA PHE A 80 1.85 -6.87 -13.50
C PHE A 80 0.96 -7.82 -14.31
N GLY A 81 0.63 -8.99 -13.75
CA GLY A 81 -0.28 -9.96 -14.36
C GLY A 81 -1.76 -9.56 -14.33
N SER A 82 -2.13 -8.50 -13.61
CA SER A 82 -3.54 -8.17 -13.38
C SER A 82 -4.21 -7.40 -14.51
N PHE A 83 -3.53 -6.39 -15.06
CA PHE A 83 -4.18 -5.37 -15.91
C PHE A 83 -3.87 -5.50 -17.40
N GLY A 84 -3.27 -6.62 -17.83
CA GLY A 84 -3.17 -6.98 -19.24
C GLY A 84 -4.51 -7.42 -19.85
N ARG A 85 -4.60 -7.49 -21.19
CA ARG A 85 -5.84 -7.92 -21.90
C ARG A 85 -6.36 -9.29 -21.49
N ARG A 86 -5.47 -10.21 -21.13
CA ARG A 86 -5.77 -11.56 -20.59
C ARG A 86 -5.32 -11.70 -19.13
N GLY A 87 -5.28 -10.58 -18.41
CA GLY A 87 -4.80 -10.53 -17.03
C GLY A 87 -5.84 -11.03 -16.02
N LEU A 88 -5.43 -11.04 -14.75
CA LEU A 88 -6.27 -11.49 -13.64
C LEU A 88 -7.58 -10.68 -13.52
N ALA A 89 -7.54 -9.36 -13.72
CA ALA A 89 -8.71 -8.50 -13.53
C ALA A 89 -9.82 -8.79 -14.57
N PRO A 90 -9.56 -8.79 -15.89
CA PRO A 90 -10.56 -9.21 -16.88
C PRO A 90 -11.07 -10.64 -16.66
N TRP A 91 -10.18 -11.57 -16.28
CA TRP A 91 -10.56 -12.95 -16.00
C TRP A 91 -11.52 -13.07 -14.81
N LEU A 92 -11.24 -12.37 -13.70
CA LEU A 92 -12.13 -12.34 -12.53
C LEU A 92 -13.49 -11.73 -12.86
N ILE A 93 -13.53 -10.65 -13.65
CA ILE A 93 -14.77 -10.03 -14.10
C ILE A 93 -15.59 -11.01 -14.96
N GLN A 94 -14.96 -11.69 -15.92
CA GLN A 94 -15.63 -12.66 -16.78
C GLN A 94 -16.19 -13.86 -15.99
N ARG A 95 -15.42 -14.35 -15.02
CA ARG A 95 -15.75 -15.57 -14.26
C ARG A 95 -16.78 -15.33 -13.15
N TYR A 96 -16.69 -14.20 -12.44
CA TYR A 96 -17.46 -13.95 -11.21
C TYR A 96 -18.29 -12.66 -11.24
N GLY A 97 -18.20 -11.86 -12.30
CA GLY A 97 -18.78 -10.53 -12.39
C GLY A 97 -17.95 -9.47 -11.62
N GLU A 98 -18.27 -8.20 -11.84
CA GLU A 98 -17.47 -7.08 -11.31
C GLU A 98 -17.39 -7.06 -9.78
N LYS A 99 -18.53 -7.20 -9.09
CA LYS A 99 -18.61 -7.06 -7.63
C LYS A 99 -17.86 -8.19 -6.90
N ARG A 100 -18.12 -9.45 -7.27
CA ARG A 100 -17.45 -10.61 -6.65
C ARG A 100 -16.01 -10.73 -7.15
N GLY A 101 -15.75 -10.49 -8.43
CA GLY A 101 -14.40 -10.47 -8.99
C GLY A 101 -13.50 -9.47 -8.29
N TYR A 102 -13.96 -8.23 -8.10
CA TYR A 102 -13.20 -7.22 -7.36
C TYR A 102 -13.01 -7.60 -5.90
N SER A 103 -14.01 -8.20 -5.24
CA SER A 103 -13.86 -8.67 -3.86
C SER A 103 -12.74 -9.71 -3.71
N TYR A 104 -12.62 -10.65 -4.65
CA TYR A 104 -11.48 -11.59 -4.68
C TYR A 104 -10.15 -10.89 -4.92
N TYR A 105 -10.10 -9.96 -5.87
CA TYR A 105 -8.92 -9.18 -6.18
C TYR A 105 -8.43 -8.34 -4.98
N GLU A 106 -9.35 -7.63 -4.33
CA GLU A 106 -9.12 -6.79 -3.15
C GLU A 106 -8.58 -7.64 -1.99
N ASN A 107 -9.21 -8.78 -1.71
CA ASN A 107 -8.76 -9.71 -0.67
C ASN A 107 -7.34 -10.24 -0.93
N LEU A 108 -7.04 -10.65 -2.16
CA LEU A 108 -5.70 -11.12 -2.53
C LEU A 108 -4.65 -10.00 -2.43
N THR A 109 -4.99 -8.80 -2.91
CA THR A 109 -4.12 -7.62 -2.83
C THR A 109 -3.84 -7.24 -1.38
N ALA A 110 -4.86 -7.25 -0.53
CA ALA A 110 -4.77 -6.92 0.90
C ALA A 110 -3.86 -7.90 1.64
N PHE A 111 -4.04 -9.20 1.38
CA PHE A 111 -3.19 -10.24 1.94
C PHE A 111 -1.72 -10.05 1.54
N LEU A 112 -1.46 -9.79 0.26
CA LEU A 112 -0.10 -9.58 -0.22
C LEU A 112 0.50 -8.26 0.29
N PHE A 113 -0.29 -7.21 0.55
CA PHE A 113 0.20 -6.00 1.19
C PHE A 113 0.69 -6.26 2.62
N PHE A 114 -0.08 -7.01 3.40
CA PHE A 114 0.32 -7.38 4.75
C PHE A 114 1.62 -8.19 4.74
N TYR A 115 1.65 -9.30 3.99
CA TYR A 115 2.80 -10.21 3.96
C TYR A 115 4.05 -9.60 3.32
N ARG A 116 3.89 -8.69 2.36
CA ARG A 116 5.01 -7.87 1.84
C ARG A 116 5.58 -6.95 2.91
N GLY A 117 4.71 -6.31 3.71
CA GLY A 117 5.14 -5.50 4.84
C GLY A 117 5.91 -6.33 5.89
N THR A 118 5.34 -7.45 6.30
CA THR A 118 5.96 -8.36 7.27
C THR A 118 7.30 -8.91 6.80
N SER A 119 7.38 -9.42 5.57
CA SER A 119 8.63 -9.95 5.02
C SER A 119 9.72 -8.90 4.87
N PHE A 120 9.36 -7.67 4.49
CA PHE A 120 10.31 -6.55 4.44
C PHE A 120 10.82 -6.18 5.85
N ASN A 121 9.93 -6.07 6.84
CA ASN A 121 10.33 -5.74 8.21
C ASN A 121 11.27 -6.81 8.80
N LEU A 122 10.97 -8.09 8.56
CA LEU A 122 11.88 -9.18 8.95
C LEU A 122 13.22 -9.09 8.24
N LEU A 123 13.25 -8.81 6.94
CA LEU A 123 14.51 -8.64 6.20
C LEU A 123 15.35 -7.53 6.83
N VAL A 124 14.75 -6.36 7.07
CA VAL A 124 15.44 -5.20 7.66
C VAL A 124 15.98 -5.54 9.04
N GLU A 125 15.19 -6.19 9.88
CA GLU A 125 15.58 -6.54 11.25
C GLU A 125 16.69 -7.61 11.30
N TYR A 126 16.58 -8.66 10.50
CA TYR A 126 17.59 -9.75 10.47
C TYR A 126 18.90 -9.34 9.79
N THR A 127 18.88 -8.22 9.07
CA THR A 127 20.06 -7.64 8.42
C THR A 127 20.43 -6.29 9.04
N ALA A 128 19.99 -6.04 10.27
CA ALA A 128 20.37 -4.84 10.99
C ALA A 128 21.91 -4.72 11.11
N ASP A 129 22.40 -3.48 11.18
CA ASP A 129 23.82 -3.14 11.28
C ASP A 129 24.72 -3.63 10.12
N SER A 130 24.12 -4.13 9.03
CA SER A 130 24.85 -4.53 7.81
C SER A 130 25.34 -3.33 6.99
N LEU A 131 24.76 -2.15 7.18
CA LEU A 131 25.21 -0.89 6.61
C LEU A 131 26.18 -0.21 7.57
N LEU A 132 27.47 -0.26 7.23
CA LEU A 132 28.51 0.40 7.99
C LEU A 132 28.52 1.90 7.65
N LEU A 133 27.99 2.71 8.56
CA LEU A 133 28.06 4.17 8.47
C LEU A 133 29.23 4.68 9.33
N PRO A 134 30.03 5.64 8.84
CA PRO A 134 30.93 6.39 9.69
C PRO A 134 30.17 7.06 10.85
N LEU A 135 30.73 7.03 12.07
CA LEU A 135 30.10 7.58 13.29
C LEU A 135 29.57 9.01 13.13
N TRP A 136 30.25 9.85 12.34
CA TRP A 136 29.85 11.24 12.12
C TRP A 136 28.58 11.39 11.24
N LEU A 137 28.19 10.34 10.50
CA LEU A 137 26.98 10.29 9.70
C LEU A 137 25.78 9.68 10.45
N GLU A 138 25.99 8.99 11.58
CA GLU A 138 24.91 8.31 12.31
C GLU A 138 23.77 9.26 12.75
N PRO A 139 24.02 10.46 13.31
CA PRO A 139 22.94 11.36 13.70
C PRO A 139 22.10 11.84 12.51
N TRP A 140 22.75 12.04 11.35
CA TRP A 140 22.08 12.44 10.11
C TRP A 140 21.26 11.30 9.52
N ALA A 141 21.81 10.08 9.53
CA ALA A 141 21.10 8.89 9.10
C ALA A 141 19.86 8.63 9.97
N MET A 142 19.98 8.80 11.30
CA MET A 142 18.87 8.69 12.23
C MET A 142 17.81 9.79 11.99
N GLY A 143 18.23 11.04 11.79
CA GLY A 143 17.32 12.14 11.44
C GLY A 143 16.55 11.86 10.15
N LEU A 144 17.26 11.38 9.11
CA LEU A 144 16.64 10.99 7.84
C LEU A 144 15.72 9.78 8.00
N ALA A 145 16.10 8.82 8.85
CA ALA A 145 15.28 7.65 9.16
C ALA A 145 13.93 8.05 9.75
N LEU A 146 13.92 8.96 10.74
CA LEU A 146 12.71 9.47 11.37
C LEU A 146 11.82 10.26 10.39
N VAL A 147 12.42 11.13 9.58
CA VAL A 147 11.70 11.89 8.54
C VAL A 147 11.08 10.94 7.51
N GLY A 148 11.84 9.92 7.09
CA GLY A 148 11.35 8.86 6.21
C GLY A 148 10.19 8.10 6.82
N MET A 149 10.37 7.49 8.00
CA MET A 149 9.36 6.65 8.64
C MET A 149 8.07 7.42 8.96
N VAL A 150 8.19 8.57 9.64
CA VAL A 150 7.02 9.32 10.12
C VAL A 150 6.48 10.23 9.02
N GLY A 151 7.34 11.05 8.43
CA GLY A 151 6.94 12.05 7.44
C GLY A 151 6.34 11.42 6.17
N ALA A 152 6.98 10.39 5.63
CA ALA A 152 6.43 9.70 4.46
C ALA A 152 5.14 8.95 4.77
N SER A 153 5.01 8.35 5.96
CA SER A 153 3.78 7.69 6.38
C SER A 153 2.61 8.66 6.46
N VAL A 154 2.83 9.87 7.01
CA VAL A 154 1.82 10.93 7.05
C VAL A 154 1.40 11.34 5.64
N ILE A 155 2.37 11.54 4.73
CA ILE A 155 2.07 11.90 3.34
C ILE A 155 1.30 10.79 2.62
N ASN A 156 1.66 9.52 2.87
CA ASN A 156 0.99 8.38 2.27
C ASN A 156 -0.44 8.22 2.80
N LEU A 157 -0.65 8.36 4.11
CA LEU A 157 -1.98 8.39 4.74
C LEU A 157 -2.83 9.53 4.20
N TRP A 158 -2.25 10.72 4.07
CA TRP A 158 -2.95 11.89 3.55
C TRP A 158 -3.33 11.74 2.07
N ALA A 159 -2.41 11.22 1.25
CA ALA A 159 -2.70 10.90 -0.15
C ALA A 159 -3.82 9.87 -0.26
N THR A 160 -3.74 8.79 0.53
CA THR A 160 -4.73 7.71 0.55
C THR A 160 -6.10 8.19 1.04
N TYR A 161 -6.14 9.10 2.03
CA TYR A 161 -7.36 9.74 2.49
C TYR A 161 -8.07 10.50 1.35
N ILE A 162 -7.32 11.17 0.48
CA ILE A 162 -7.87 11.94 -0.64
C ILE A 162 -8.33 11.05 -1.79
N VAL A 163 -7.53 10.06 -2.20
CA VAL A 163 -7.91 9.17 -3.32
C VAL A 163 -8.93 8.11 -2.93
N GLY A 164 -8.98 7.76 -1.65
CA GLY A 164 -9.83 6.70 -1.12
C GLY A 164 -9.23 5.31 -1.27
N ILE A 165 -9.68 4.40 -0.40
CA ILE A 165 -9.21 3.01 -0.32
C ILE A 165 -9.50 2.24 -1.62
N ASP A 166 -10.61 2.50 -2.29
CA ASP A 166 -10.95 1.82 -3.55
C ASP A 166 -9.88 2.10 -4.64
N VAL A 167 -9.37 3.32 -4.76
CA VAL A 167 -8.29 3.66 -5.72
C VAL A 167 -6.95 3.09 -5.23
N TYR A 168 -6.67 3.13 -3.93
CA TYR A 168 -5.47 2.50 -3.35
C TYR A 168 -5.39 1.00 -3.64
N TYR A 169 -6.54 0.32 -3.75
CA TYR A 169 -6.68 -1.08 -4.14
C TYR A 169 -6.94 -1.29 -5.64
N TYR A 170 -6.66 -0.29 -6.49
CA TYR A 170 -6.74 -0.36 -7.95
C TYR A 170 -8.14 -0.67 -8.52
N LYS A 171 -9.22 -0.30 -7.83
CA LYS A 171 -10.59 -0.60 -8.29
C LYS A 171 -10.93 0.07 -9.61
N ASP A 172 -10.42 1.27 -9.85
CA ASP A 172 -10.57 2.00 -11.10
C ASP A 172 -9.91 1.29 -12.28
N MET A 173 -8.68 0.83 -12.10
CA MET A 173 -7.96 0.02 -13.07
C MET A 173 -8.62 -1.34 -13.27
N PHE A 174 -9.12 -1.95 -12.19
CA PHE A 174 -9.82 -3.23 -12.22
C PHE A 174 -11.09 -3.12 -13.08
N LEU A 175 -11.91 -2.09 -12.85
CA LEU A 175 -13.16 -1.87 -13.57
C LEU A 175 -12.99 -1.18 -14.93
N GLY A 176 -11.82 -0.61 -15.21
CA GLY A 176 -11.57 0.16 -16.42
C GLY A 176 -12.28 1.52 -16.45
N ARG A 177 -12.75 2.04 -15.31
CA ARG A 177 -13.53 3.28 -15.20
C ARG A 177 -13.29 3.99 -13.87
N ALA A 178 -13.52 5.31 -13.83
CA ALA A 178 -13.38 6.10 -12.62
C ALA A 178 -14.37 5.63 -11.52
N VAL A 179 -13.88 5.51 -10.28
CA VAL A 179 -14.67 5.09 -9.10
C VAL A 179 -14.97 6.27 -8.17
N GLY A 180 -14.66 7.49 -8.61
CA GLY A 180 -14.91 8.74 -7.91
C GLY A 180 -14.36 9.94 -8.70
N THR A 181 -14.52 11.14 -8.15
CA THR A 181 -13.94 12.36 -8.70
C THR A 181 -12.53 12.56 -8.14
N PHE A 182 -11.51 12.48 -8.99
CA PHE A 182 -10.14 12.83 -8.57
C PHE A 182 -10.00 14.35 -8.49
N GLU A 183 -9.84 14.87 -7.28
CA GLU A 183 -9.56 16.29 -7.05
C GLU A 183 -8.08 16.50 -6.74
N VAL A 184 -7.44 17.46 -7.44
CA VAL A 184 -6.05 17.85 -7.15
C VAL A 184 -5.99 18.65 -5.84
N ARG A 185 -5.92 17.92 -4.72
CA ARG A 185 -5.88 18.47 -3.37
C ARG A 185 -4.82 17.77 -2.51
N GLY A 186 -4.42 18.43 -1.43
CA GLY A 186 -3.41 17.94 -0.50
C GLY A 186 -2.04 17.68 -1.13
N PRO A 187 -1.41 16.51 -0.93
CA PRO A 187 -0.04 16.25 -1.39
C PRO A 187 0.04 16.18 -2.92
N PHE A 188 -1.09 15.92 -3.61
CA PHE A 188 -1.17 15.94 -5.06
C PHE A 188 -0.96 17.33 -5.69
N ARG A 189 -0.99 18.41 -4.88
CA ARG A 189 -0.61 19.76 -5.34
C ARG A 189 0.89 19.92 -5.56
N TYR A 190 1.69 19.13 -4.83
CA TYR A 190 3.15 19.24 -4.82
C TYR A 190 3.80 18.07 -5.56
N PHE A 191 3.15 16.91 -5.58
CA PHE A 191 3.70 15.67 -6.14
C PHE A 191 2.71 15.02 -7.08
N SER A 192 3.17 14.63 -8.26
CA SER A 192 2.34 13.94 -9.25
C SER A 192 1.94 12.53 -8.80
N ASN A 193 2.76 11.90 -7.95
CA ASN A 193 2.48 10.60 -7.35
C ASN A 193 3.05 10.50 -5.93
N PRO A 194 2.36 11.07 -4.93
CA PRO A 194 2.84 11.10 -3.55
C PRO A 194 2.95 9.70 -2.93
N MET A 195 2.18 8.70 -3.40
CA MET A 195 2.20 7.33 -2.87
C MET A 195 3.43 6.54 -3.35
N TYR A 196 3.81 6.65 -4.63
CA TYR A 196 4.96 5.91 -5.19
C TYR A 196 6.28 6.66 -5.08
N GLY A 197 6.23 7.99 -5.01
CA GLY A 197 7.38 8.82 -4.70
C GLY A 197 7.63 8.83 -3.21
N ILE A 198 7.04 9.80 -2.53
CA ILE A 198 7.36 10.10 -1.13
C ILE A 198 6.93 8.98 -0.19
N GLY A 199 5.77 8.37 -0.39
CA GLY A 199 5.28 7.31 0.48
C GLY A 199 6.24 6.13 0.63
N GLN A 200 7.11 5.89 -0.36
CA GLN A 200 8.13 4.85 -0.29
C GLN A 200 9.28 5.20 0.66
N PHE A 201 9.52 6.48 0.96
CA PHE A 201 10.55 6.90 1.92
C PHE A 201 10.33 6.37 3.34
N ASN A 202 9.14 5.87 3.67
CA ASN A 202 8.92 5.14 4.90
C ASN A 202 9.82 3.89 4.97
N ALA A 203 9.85 3.08 3.91
CA ALA A 203 10.66 1.88 3.85
C ALA A 203 12.17 2.19 3.83
N TYR A 204 12.59 3.28 3.18
CA TYR A 204 13.96 3.78 3.30
C TYR A 204 14.29 4.21 4.73
N GLY A 205 13.35 4.90 5.40
CA GLY A 205 13.54 5.32 6.77
C GLY A 205 13.70 4.13 7.72
N ALA A 206 12.88 3.09 7.55
CA ALA A 206 13.00 1.84 8.31
C ALA A 206 14.36 1.16 8.06
N ALA A 207 14.80 1.07 6.80
CA ALA A 207 16.10 0.50 6.48
C ALA A 207 17.27 1.29 7.08
N LEU A 208 17.20 2.62 7.09
CA LEU A 208 18.20 3.48 7.73
C LEU A 208 18.17 3.38 9.26
N TYR A 209 16.98 3.28 9.86
CA TYR A 209 16.84 3.13 11.32
C TYR A 209 17.54 1.87 11.83
N TYR A 210 17.44 0.77 11.08
CA TYR A 210 18.12 -0.49 11.40
C TYR A 210 19.52 -0.60 10.79
N SER A 211 20.03 0.43 10.10
CA SER A 211 21.31 0.36 9.38
C SER A 211 21.40 -0.89 8.49
N SER A 212 20.37 -1.17 7.69
CA SER A 212 20.26 -2.37 6.86
C SER A 212 20.50 -2.07 5.38
N VAL A 213 21.63 -2.56 4.83
CA VAL A 213 21.94 -2.41 3.39
C VAL A 213 20.97 -3.21 2.51
N TRP A 214 20.55 -4.38 2.99
CA TRP A 214 19.58 -5.23 2.29
C TRP A 214 18.18 -4.63 2.32
N GLY A 215 17.81 -3.95 3.41
CA GLY A 215 16.61 -3.13 3.49
C GLY A 215 16.60 -2.02 2.45
N LEU A 216 17.73 -1.28 2.32
CA LEU A 216 17.89 -0.22 1.32
C LEU A 216 17.76 -0.75 -0.11
N PHE A 217 18.39 -1.90 -0.41
CA PHE A 217 18.26 -2.54 -1.71
C PHE A 217 16.82 -2.99 -1.99
N GLY A 218 16.16 -3.63 -1.00
CA GLY A 218 14.78 -4.09 -1.11
C GLY A 218 13.79 -2.95 -1.37
N THR A 219 13.93 -1.82 -0.68
CA THR A 219 13.08 -0.64 -0.90
C THR A 219 13.35 0.03 -2.25
N LEU A 220 14.61 0.09 -2.69
CA LEU A 220 14.98 0.62 -4.01
C LEU A 220 14.35 -0.20 -5.14
N LEU A 221 14.47 -1.53 -5.06
CA LEU A 221 13.87 -2.44 -6.03
C LEU A 221 12.33 -2.31 -6.05
N ASN A 222 11.71 -2.23 -4.87
CA ASN A 222 10.28 -2.01 -4.72
C ASN A 222 9.84 -0.69 -5.39
N GLN A 223 10.53 0.41 -5.09
CA GLN A 223 10.21 1.71 -5.68
C GLN A 223 10.39 1.69 -7.21
N GLY A 224 11.45 1.07 -7.71
CA GLY A 224 11.70 0.89 -9.14
C GLY A 224 10.54 0.17 -9.84
N LEU A 225 10.10 -0.98 -9.32
CA LEU A 225 9.00 -1.74 -9.91
C LEU A 225 7.65 -1.01 -9.81
N MET A 226 7.41 -0.26 -8.74
CA MET A 226 6.21 0.59 -8.63
C MET A 226 6.20 1.70 -9.70
N TYR A 227 7.35 2.31 -10.00
CA TYR A 227 7.44 3.27 -11.11
C TYR A 227 7.27 2.61 -12.48
N VAL A 228 7.85 1.44 -12.69
CA VAL A 228 7.65 0.66 -13.92
C VAL A 228 6.15 0.36 -14.10
N PHE A 229 5.47 -0.12 -13.06
CA PHE A 229 4.04 -0.35 -13.07
C PHE A 229 3.25 0.93 -13.40
N TYR A 230 3.59 2.03 -12.74
CA TYR A 230 2.96 3.32 -12.95
C TYR A 230 3.07 3.78 -14.41
N PHE A 231 4.26 3.75 -15.00
CA PHE A 231 4.44 4.19 -16.39
C PHE A 231 3.81 3.24 -17.41
N MET A 232 3.80 1.93 -17.14
CA MET A 232 3.28 0.93 -18.07
C MET A 232 1.76 0.79 -18.04
N PHE A 233 1.12 0.88 -16.86
CA PHE A 233 -0.29 0.55 -16.69
C PHE A 233 -1.12 1.72 -16.19
N GLU A 234 -0.72 2.33 -15.08
CA GLU A 234 -1.53 3.32 -14.37
C GLU A 234 -1.61 4.66 -15.12
N LYS A 235 -0.48 5.21 -15.55
CA LYS A 235 -0.43 6.48 -16.30
C LYS A 235 -1.20 6.40 -17.63
N PRO A 236 -1.09 5.33 -18.46
CA PRO A 236 -1.95 5.15 -19.62
C PRO A 236 -3.43 4.98 -19.28
N HIS A 237 -3.76 4.33 -18.16
CA HIS A 237 -5.15 4.20 -17.70
C HIS A 237 -5.74 5.56 -17.34
N ILE A 238 -5.05 6.33 -16.49
CA ILE A 238 -5.44 7.68 -16.08
C ILE A 238 -5.66 8.59 -17.30
N LYS A 239 -4.74 8.57 -18.27
CA LYS A 239 -4.88 9.36 -19.51
C LYS A 239 -6.16 9.01 -20.29
N ARG A 240 -6.50 7.73 -20.39
CA ARG A 240 -7.73 7.27 -21.08
C ARG A 240 -8.99 7.69 -20.34
N LEU A 241 -8.99 7.59 -19.00
CA LEU A 241 -10.11 8.03 -18.17
C LEU A 241 -10.41 9.51 -18.41
N PHE A 242 -9.41 10.38 -18.27
CA PHE A 242 -9.62 11.82 -18.41
C PHE A 242 -9.93 12.25 -19.85
N ALA A 243 -9.29 11.64 -20.86
CA ALA A 243 -9.61 11.94 -22.26
C ALA A 243 -11.09 11.64 -22.58
N ASN A 244 -11.61 10.52 -22.07
CA ASN A 244 -13.03 10.16 -22.24
C ASN A 244 -13.96 11.09 -21.45
N SER A 245 -13.57 11.54 -20.26
CA SER A 245 -14.34 12.53 -19.50
C SER A 245 -14.41 13.89 -20.21
N SER A 246 -13.31 14.37 -20.80
CA SER A 246 -13.30 15.61 -21.60
C SER A 246 -14.15 15.50 -22.87
N ALA A 247 -14.12 14.35 -23.54
CA ALA A 247 -14.96 14.07 -24.70
C ALA A 247 -16.46 14.02 -24.34
N SER A 248 -16.82 13.47 -23.17
CA SER A 248 -18.23 13.45 -22.71
C SER A 248 -18.80 14.82 -22.34
N LEU A 249 -17.93 15.80 -22.02
CA LEU A 249 -18.33 17.17 -21.74
C LEU A 249 -18.55 18.00 -23.02
N THR A 250 -17.90 17.64 -24.12
CA THR A 250 -18.05 18.31 -25.44
C THR A 250 -19.14 17.70 -26.31
N ALA A 251 -19.53 16.45 -26.07
CA ALA A 251 -20.67 15.81 -26.74
C ALA A 251 -22.04 16.17 -26.14
N ASN A 252 -22.07 16.76 -24.94
CA ASN A 252 -23.28 17.18 -24.23
C ASN A 252 -23.44 18.72 -24.17
N SER A 253 -22.64 19.46 -24.95
CA SER A 253 -22.72 20.92 -25.13
C SER A 253 -23.16 21.25 -26.56
#